data_AF-A0A5S3QPY1-F1
#
_entry.id   AF-A0A5S3QPY1-F1
#
_cell.length_a   1.000
_cell.length_b   1.000
_cell.length_c   1.000
_cell.angle_alpha   90.00
_cell.angle_beta   90.00
_cell.angle_gamma   90.00
#
_symmetry.space_group_name_H-M   'P 1'
#
loop_
_entity.id
_entity.type
_entity.pdbx_description
1 polymer ?
#
loop_
_entity_poly.entity_id
_entity_poly.type
_entity_poly.pdbx_seq_one_letter_code
_entity_poly.pdbx_strand_id
1 'polypeptide(L)'
;MTKVSRQTITYLVSGPILAVFVFIVSYYTDPFDFKNQDVLSALPAFLFSVVVLFITHLISTDTEVRKTTSLSADVYTAVKNHMHVVVLGSPEKALDYIERNISDLREVLNTSFNTQTEKERANEKFYDTNGYASLTKAIANNIKRSNSIKQKLVWKDIGDSLAKERFLSIKSECAKIANKAIPEGYKIKFIAHDEPQINFIILEYLDGEKEVLFNWDFRSNGQDPLVMLSKESKIVEMFAVQYNLLWENGVEDYDNIITRSTS
;
A
#
# COMPACT_ATOMS: atom_id res chain seq x y z
N MET A 1 15.87 -9.61 -12.81
CA MET A 1 14.96 -10.23 -13.81
C MET A 1 13.99 -11.12 -13.07
N THR A 2 12.78 -10.62 -12.87
CA THR A 2 11.71 -11.26 -12.11
C THR A 2 11.23 -12.53 -12.83
N LYS A 3 11.33 -13.65 -12.12
CA LYS A 3 10.84 -14.95 -12.58
C LYS A 3 9.33 -14.95 -12.41
N VAL A 4 8.61 -14.40 -13.40
CA VAL A 4 7.14 -14.46 -13.45
C VAL A 4 6.75 -15.93 -13.30
N SER A 5 5.92 -16.25 -12.30
CA SER A 5 5.55 -17.64 -12.02
C SER A 5 4.91 -18.23 -13.28
N ARG A 6 5.33 -19.44 -13.69
CA ARG A 6 4.78 -20.12 -14.88
C ARG A 6 3.25 -20.19 -14.84
N GLN A 7 2.67 -20.30 -13.64
CA GLN A 7 1.22 -20.34 -13.44
C GLN A 7 0.54 -19.02 -13.82
N THR A 8 1.10 -17.87 -13.43
CA THR A 8 0.56 -16.54 -13.77
C THR A 8 0.55 -16.30 -15.28
N ILE A 9 1.62 -16.71 -15.98
CA ILE A 9 1.67 -16.66 -17.45
C ILE A 9 0.61 -17.57 -18.07
N THR A 10 0.37 -18.74 -17.46
CA THR A 10 -0.62 -19.70 -17.96
C THR A 10 -2.03 -19.13 -17.92
N TYR A 11 -2.43 -18.49 -16.81
CA TYR A 11 -3.76 -17.89 -16.66
C TYR A 11 -3.96 -16.62 -17.51
N LEU A 12 -2.93 -15.76 -17.60
CA LEU A 12 -2.95 -14.53 -18.39
C LEU A 12 -3.14 -14.81 -19.89
N VAL A 13 -2.59 -15.93 -20.38
CA VAL A 13 -2.64 -16.33 -21.79
C VAL A 13 -3.83 -17.24 -22.08
N SER A 14 -4.30 -18.05 -21.11
CA SER A 14 -5.42 -18.97 -21.33
C SER A 14 -6.76 -18.27 -21.52
N GLY A 15 -7.00 -17.14 -20.85
CA GLY A 15 -8.26 -16.38 -20.98
C GLY A 15 -8.51 -15.85 -22.39
N PRO A 16 -7.56 -15.11 -22.99
CA PRO A 16 -7.67 -14.67 -24.38
C PRO A 16 -7.81 -15.83 -25.39
N ILE A 17 -7.09 -16.94 -25.19
CA ILE A 17 -7.19 -18.12 -26.07
C ILE A 17 -8.58 -18.76 -25.96
N LEU A 18 -9.11 -18.91 -24.75
CA LEU A 18 -10.45 -19.46 -24.52
C LEU A 18 -11.53 -18.56 -25.11
N ALA A 19 -11.40 -17.23 -24.98
CA ALA A 19 -12.34 -16.28 -25.56
C ALA A 19 -12.37 -16.36 -27.10
N VAL A 20 -11.21 -16.48 -27.76
CA VAL A 20 -11.11 -16.68 -29.21
C VAL A 20 -11.73 -18.01 -29.62
N PHE A 21 -11.46 -19.09 -28.88
CA PHE A 21 -12.04 -20.40 -29.15
C PHE A 21 -13.57 -20.39 -29.03
N VAL A 22 -14.10 -19.79 -27.96
CA VAL A 22 -15.55 -19.63 -27.75
C VAL A 22 -16.19 -18.77 -28.84
N PHE A 23 -15.52 -17.70 -29.30
CA PHE A 23 -15.99 -16.89 -30.41
C PHE A 23 -16.14 -17.73 -31.69
N ILE A 24 -15.12 -18.51 -32.04
CA ILE A 24 -15.13 -19.36 -33.23
C ILE A 24 -16.25 -20.40 -33.15
N VAL A 25 -16.35 -21.11 -32.01
CA VAL A 25 -17.39 -22.14 -31.84
C VAL A 25 -18.78 -21.51 -31.92
N SER A 26 -19.06 -20.46 -31.15
CA SER A 26 -20.38 -19.80 -31.14
C SER A 26 -20.76 -19.19 -32.49
N TYR A 27 -19.79 -18.70 -33.28
CA TYR A 27 -20.03 -18.20 -34.63
C TYR A 27 -20.46 -19.29 -35.61
N TYR A 28 -19.87 -20.49 -35.52
CA TYR A 28 -20.18 -21.60 -36.44
C TYR A 28 -21.35 -22.47 -36.00
N THR A 29 -21.60 -22.60 -34.68
CA THR A 29 -22.71 -23.40 -34.16
C THR A 29 -24.02 -22.62 -34.06
N ASP A 30 -23.95 -21.29 -34.19
CA ASP A 30 -25.07 -20.34 -34.08
C ASP A 30 -26.13 -20.77 -33.02
N PRO A 31 -25.73 -20.86 -31.73
CA PRO A 31 -26.58 -21.42 -30.68
C PRO A 31 -27.83 -20.58 -30.37
N PHE A 32 -27.97 -19.42 -31.03
CA PHE A 32 -29.08 -18.50 -30.91
C PHE A 32 -30.01 -18.52 -32.15
N ASP A 33 -29.77 -19.45 -33.10
CA ASP A 33 -30.58 -19.74 -34.29
C ASP A 33 -30.90 -18.49 -35.14
N PHE A 34 -29.89 -17.64 -35.37
CA PHE A 34 -29.97 -16.51 -36.29
C PHE A 34 -29.86 -17.00 -37.75
N LYS A 35 -30.91 -17.70 -38.21
CA LYS A 35 -31.08 -18.14 -39.59
C LYS A 35 -31.12 -16.95 -40.55
N ASN A 36 -29.94 -16.51 -40.98
CA ASN A 36 -29.54 -16.06 -42.32
C ASN A 36 -28.14 -15.44 -42.19
N GLN A 37 -27.21 -15.91 -43.01
CA GLN A 37 -25.80 -15.51 -42.99
C GLN A 37 -25.65 -14.01 -43.30
N ASP A 38 -25.55 -13.21 -42.24
CA ASP A 38 -25.16 -11.81 -42.33
C ASP A 38 -24.35 -11.42 -41.09
N VAL A 39 -23.60 -10.33 -41.23
CA VAL A 39 -22.72 -9.66 -40.23
C VAL A 39 -23.35 -9.57 -38.81
N LEU A 40 -24.68 -9.68 -38.70
CA LEU A 40 -25.43 -9.71 -37.44
C LEU A 40 -25.12 -10.91 -36.52
N SER A 41 -24.72 -12.09 -37.01
CA SER A 41 -24.41 -13.25 -36.15
C SER A 41 -23.05 -13.15 -35.45
N ALA A 42 -22.14 -12.33 -35.99
CA ALA A 42 -20.82 -12.07 -35.41
C ALA A 42 -20.91 -11.23 -34.13
N LEU A 43 -21.93 -10.38 -34.00
CA LEU A 43 -22.07 -9.45 -32.88
C LEU A 43 -22.43 -10.16 -31.56
N PRO A 44 -23.43 -11.06 -31.49
CA PRO A 44 -23.70 -11.86 -30.29
C PRO A 44 -22.53 -12.79 -29.89
N ALA A 45 -21.86 -13.41 -30.87
CA ALA A 45 -20.71 -14.27 -30.60
C ALA A 45 -19.52 -13.47 -30.02
N PHE A 46 -19.29 -12.24 -30.52
CA PHE A 46 -18.28 -11.33 -29.99
C PHE A 46 -18.63 -10.86 -28.56
N LEU A 47 -19.89 -10.50 -28.32
CA LEU A 47 -20.33 -10.11 -26.97
C LEU A 47 -20.16 -11.28 -25.97
N PHE A 48 -20.44 -12.51 -26.40
CA PHE A 48 -20.25 -13.70 -25.57
C PHE A 48 -18.78 -13.95 -25.23
N SER A 49 -17.86 -13.77 -26.19
CA SER A 49 -16.42 -13.93 -25.93
C SER A 49 -15.87 -12.86 -24.99
N VAL A 50 -16.37 -11.62 -25.10
CA VAL A 50 -16.04 -10.52 -24.17
C VAL A 50 -16.49 -10.87 -22.75
N VAL A 51 -17.71 -11.40 -22.57
CA VAL A 51 -18.23 -11.83 -21.26
C VAL A 51 -17.36 -12.95 -20.66
N VAL A 52 -16.98 -13.95 -21.46
CA VAL A 52 -16.10 -15.04 -21.00
C VAL A 52 -14.71 -14.52 -20.60
N LEU A 53 -14.18 -13.55 -21.34
CA LEU A 53 -12.91 -12.90 -21.02
C LEU A 53 -12.98 -12.14 -19.68
N PHE A 54 -14.06 -11.39 -19.44
CA PHE A 54 -14.29 -10.72 -18.16
C PHE A 54 -14.43 -11.70 -16.99
N ILE A 55 -15.17 -12.79 -17.15
CA ILE A 55 -15.31 -13.83 -16.11
C ILE A 55 -13.96 -14.46 -15.79
N THR A 56 -13.17 -14.77 -16.81
CA THR A 56 -11.84 -15.36 -16.63
C THR A 56 -10.89 -14.39 -15.92
N HIS A 57 -10.97 -13.11 -16.25
CA HIS A 57 -10.18 -12.08 -15.59
C HIS A 57 -10.58 -11.92 -14.11
N LEU A 58 -11.88 -11.88 -13.82
CA LEU A 58 -12.41 -11.82 -12.44
C LEU A 58 -11.95 -13.01 -11.59
N ILE A 59 -11.99 -14.23 -12.13
CA ILE A 59 -11.51 -15.43 -11.42
C ILE A 59 -10.01 -15.37 -11.19
N SER A 60 -9.22 -14.93 -12.17
CA SER A 60 -7.77 -14.76 -12.03
C SER A 60 -7.45 -13.78 -10.91
N THR A 61 -8.10 -12.62 -10.91
CA THR A 61 -7.92 -11.60 -9.86
C THR A 61 -8.35 -12.12 -8.49
N ASP A 62 -9.51 -12.78 -8.36
CA ASP A 62 -9.96 -13.36 -7.07
C ASP A 62 -8.98 -14.44 -6.56
N THR A 63 -8.42 -15.27 -7.45
CA THR A 63 -7.40 -16.25 -7.03
C THR A 63 -6.08 -15.62 -6.62
N GLU A 64 -5.69 -14.50 -7.23
CA GLU A 64 -4.49 -13.75 -6.86
C GLU A 64 -4.69 -13.03 -5.52
N VAL A 65 -5.84 -12.38 -5.31
CA VAL A 65 -6.27 -11.80 -4.03
C VAL A 65 -6.28 -12.86 -2.93
N ARG A 66 -6.85 -14.05 -3.19
CA ARG A 66 -6.86 -15.16 -2.23
C ARG A 66 -5.46 -15.68 -1.93
N LYS A 67 -4.56 -15.74 -2.90
CA LYS A 67 -3.16 -16.12 -2.68
C LYS A 67 -2.42 -15.10 -1.82
N THR A 68 -2.61 -13.81 -2.06
CA THR A 68 -2.03 -12.72 -1.24
C THR A 68 -2.60 -12.72 0.18
N THR A 69 -3.90 -13.00 0.32
CA THR A 69 -4.58 -13.16 1.62
C THR A 69 -4.07 -14.39 2.37
N SER A 70 -3.86 -15.52 1.67
CA SER A 70 -3.24 -16.73 2.23
C SER A 70 -1.81 -16.46 2.66
N LEU A 71 -1.02 -15.76 1.84
CA LEU A 71 0.34 -15.37 2.17
C LEU A 71 0.37 -14.46 3.41
N SER A 72 -0.60 -13.55 3.53
CA SER A 72 -0.78 -12.71 4.72
C SER A 72 -1.18 -13.52 5.97
N ALA A 73 -2.01 -14.55 5.80
CA ALA A 73 -2.38 -15.47 6.88
C ALA A 73 -1.21 -16.38 7.30
N ASP A 74 -0.37 -16.79 6.35
CA ASP A 74 0.86 -17.55 6.61
C ASP A 74 1.92 -16.67 7.30
N VAL A 75 2.04 -15.40 6.90
CA VAL A 75 2.84 -14.38 7.59
C VAL A 75 2.33 -14.19 9.02
N TYR A 76 1.01 -14.03 9.21
CA TYR A 76 0.39 -13.93 10.54
C TYR A 76 0.64 -15.17 11.41
N THR A 77 0.61 -16.37 10.82
CA THR A 77 0.82 -17.64 11.54
C THR A 77 2.31 -17.86 11.89
N ALA A 78 3.22 -17.50 10.99
CA ALA A 78 4.66 -17.48 11.25
C ALA A 78 5.00 -16.47 12.36
N VAL A 79 4.37 -15.29 12.32
CA VAL A 79 4.43 -14.23 13.34
C VAL A 79 4.00 -14.73 14.71
N LYS A 80 2.88 -15.45 14.77
CA LYS A 80 2.31 -15.95 16.03
C LYS A 80 3.13 -17.08 16.67
N ASN A 81 3.77 -17.92 15.86
CA ASN A 81 4.38 -19.15 16.36
C ASN A 81 5.88 -19.02 16.69
N HIS A 82 6.59 -18.00 16.20
CA HIS A 82 8.06 -17.98 16.24
C HIS A 82 8.72 -16.69 16.72
N MET A 83 7.98 -15.66 17.13
CA MET A 83 8.55 -14.32 17.29
C MET A 83 8.41 -13.77 18.72
N HIS A 84 9.50 -13.15 19.21
CA HIS A 84 9.47 -12.28 20.39
C HIS A 84 8.79 -10.96 20.02
N VAL A 85 7.47 -10.98 19.90
CA VAL A 85 6.65 -9.79 19.64
C VAL A 85 6.24 -9.17 20.96
N VAL A 86 6.47 -7.87 21.10
CA VAL A 86 5.98 -7.08 22.23
C VAL A 86 4.68 -6.39 21.81
N VAL A 87 3.63 -6.57 22.59
CA VAL A 87 2.37 -5.86 22.39
C VAL A 87 2.53 -4.43 22.92
N LEU A 88 2.47 -3.43 22.04
CA LEU A 88 2.48 -2.01 22.42
C LEU A 88 1.09 -1.52 22.88
N GLY A 89 0.03 -2.08 22.31
CA GLY A 89 -1.34 -1.72 22.64
C GLY A 89 -2.06 -1.00 21.49
N SER A 90 -2.72 0.11 21.77
CA SER A 90 -3.47 0.86 20.77
C SER A 90 -2.55 1.61 19.78
N PRO A 91 -3.08 2.00 18.60
CA PRO A 91 -2.36 2.88 17.67
C PRO A 91 -1.87 4.17 18.31
N GLU A 92 -2.64 4.76 19.22
CA GLU A 92 -2.22 5.97 19.96
C GLU A 92 -0.96 5.73 20.80
N LYS A 93 -0.87 4.59 21.51
CA LYS A 93 0.35 4.23 22.25
C LYS A 93 1.55 4.01 21.33
N ALA A 94 1.31 3.53 20.11
CA ALA A 94 2.36 3.39 19.10
C ALA A 94 2.85 4.76 18.61
N LEU A 95 1.96 5.75 18.42
CA LEU A 95 2.37 7.13 18.11
C LEU A 95 3.21 7.73 19.23
N ASP A 96 2.75 7.61 20.48
CA ASP A 96 3.50 8.09 21.65
C ASP A 96 4.89 7.47 21.71
N TYR A 97 4.99 6.18 21.41
CA TYR A 97 6.25 5.47 21.36
C TYR A 97 7.17 6.05 20.27
N ILE A 98 6.68 6.24 19.04
CA ILE A 98 7.46 6.82 17.94
C ILE A 98 7.89 8.25 18.28
N GLU A 99 6.97 9.07 18.78
CA GLU A 99 7.22 10.47 19.14
C GLU A 99 8.32 10.59 20.20
N ARG A 100 8.33 9.71 21.21
CA ARG A 100 9.37 9.70 22.25
C ARG A 100 10.76 9.33 21.72
N ASN A 101 10.82 8.48 20.70
CA ASN A 101 12.08 7.98 20.16
C ASN A 101 12.57 8.77 18.93
N ILE A 102 11.76 9.69 18.40
CA ILE A 102 12.00 10.32 17.08
C ILE A 102 13.33 11.06 16.97
N SER A 103 13.89 11.56 18.08
CA SER A 103 15.20 12.23 18.10
C SER A 103 16.37 11.30 17.82
N ASP A 104 16.18 10.01 18.06
CA ASP A 104 17.20 8.96 17.98
C ASP A 104 17.06 8.15 16.68
N LEU A 105 16.12 8.54 15.81
CA LEU A 105 15.87 7.90 14.52
C LEU A 105 16.73 8.52 13.41
N ARG A 106 17.24 7.63 12.56
CA ARG A 106 17.93 7.94 11.30
C ARG A 106 16.98 7.88 10.12
N GLU A 107 16.19 6.82 10.02
CA GLU A 107 15.25 6.61 8.93
C GLU A 107 13.93 6.02 9.44
N VAL A 108 12.84 6.47 8.85
CA VAL A 108 11.49 5.99 9.11
C VAL A 108 10.81 5.63 7.80
N LEU A 109 10.33 4.40 7.71
CA LEU A 109 9.65 3.86 6.54
C LEU A 109 8.22 3.52 6.93
N ASN A 110 7.27 4.37 6.55
CA ASN A 110 5.89 4.26 7.00
C ASN A 110 4.93 3.91 5.86
N THR A 111 3.96 3.05 6.17
CA THR A 111 2.86 2.70 5.26
C THR A 111 1.53 3.21 5.81
N SER A 112 0.70 3.76 4.93
CA SER A 112 -0.67 4.20 5.27
C SER A 112 -1.63 3.84 4.15
N PHE A 113 -2.30 2.70 4.35
CA PHE A 113 -3.34 2.17 3.47
C PHE A 113 -4.65 2.08 4.24
N ASN A 114 -5.75 2.34 3.57
CA ASN A 114 -7.07 2.22 4.19
C ASN A 114 -8.12 1.75 3.18
N THR A 115 -9.28 1.35 3.68
CA THR A 115 -10.43 1.08 2.83
C THR A 115 -11.44 2.23 2.95
N GLN A 116 -12.24 2.45 1.91
CA GLN A 116 -13.25 3.50 1.93
C GLN A 116 -14.26 3.30 3.08
N THR A 117 -14.57 2.04 3.40
CA THR A 117 -15.50 1.64 4.47
C THR A 117 -14.98 1.95 5.87
N GLU A 118 -13.68 2.13 6.05
CA GLU A 118 -13.06 2.31 7.37
C GLU A 118 -12.40 3.67 7.56
N LYS A 119 -12.40 4.51 6.51
CA LYS A 119 -11.85 5.87 6.54
C LYS A 119 -12.38 6.65 7.74
N GLU A 120 -13.70 6.66 7.93
CA GLU A 120 -14.36 7.42 9.00
C GLU A 120 -13.88 6.97 10.38
N ARG A 121 -13.94 5.66 10.66
CA ARG A 121 -13.48 5.11 11.94
C ARG A 121 -11.99 5.35 12.18
N ALA A 122 -11.15 5.14 11.18
CA ALA A 122 -9.71 5.36 11.30
C ALA A 122 -9.40 6.83 11.56
N ASN A 123 -10.17 7.75 10.97
CA ASN A 123 -10.04 9.17 11.25
C ASN A 123 -10.44 9.48 12.70
N GLU A 124 -11.64 9.10 13.12
CA GLU A 124 -12.15 9.36 14.48
C GLU A 124 -11.25 8.80 15.58
N LYS A 125 -10.71 7.59 15.37
CA LYS A 125 -9.95 6.86 16.39
C LYS A 125 -8.45 7.13 16.34
N PHE A 126 -7.94 7.67 15.24
CA PHE A 126 -6.49 7.74 15.03
C PHE A 126 -6.05 9.00 14.30
N TYR A 127 -6.44 9.20 13.04
CA TYR A 127 -5.86 10.27 12.23
C TYR A 127 -6.29 11.69 12.62
N ASP A 128 -7.49 11.85 13.20
CA ASP A 128 -8.02 13.16 13.67
C ASP A 128 -7.78 13.38 15.18
N THR A 129 -6.88 12.60 15.78
CA THR A 129 -6.53 12.71 17.20
C THR A 129 -5.44 13.75 17.46
N ASN A 130 -5.40 14.27 18.69
CA ASN A 130 -4.32 15.17 19.14
C ASN A 130 -2.94 14.49 19.09
N GLY A 131 -2.87 13.18 19.34
CA GLY A 131 -1.62 12.42 19.26
C GLY A 131 -1.05 12.41 17.83
N TYR A 132 -1.89 12.19 16.82
CA TYR A 132 -1.46 12.23 15.42
C TYR A 132 -1.01 13.63 14.98
N ALA A 133 -1.72 14.68 15.44
CA ALA A 133 -1.31 16.06 15.24
C ALA A 133 0.02 16.40 15.94
N SER A 134 0.27 15.85 17.13
CA SER A 134 1.55 16.00 17.86
C SER A 134 2.68 15.36 17.09
N LEU A 135 2.52 14.09 16.67
CA LEU A 135 3.51 13.37 15.88
C LEU A 135 3.85 14.13 14.59
N THR A 136 2.85 14.68 13.89
CA THR A 136 3.06 15.48 12.68
C THR A 136 4.02 16.65 12.92
N LYS A 137 3.84 17.38 14.03
CA LYS A 137 4.73 18.46 14.42
C LYS A 137 6.10 17.94 14.84
N ALA A 138 6.16 16.82 15.55
CA ALA A 138 7.41 16.19 15.98
C ALA A 138 8.27 15.78 14.77
N ILE A 139 7.67 15.19 13.72
CA ILE A 139 8.34 14.85 12.46
C ILE A 139 8.99 16.09 11.86
N ALA A 140 8.19 17.15 11.64
CA ALA A 140 8.67 18.37 11.01
C ALA A 140 9.78 19.06 11.82
N ASN A 141 9.66 19.11 13.14
CA ASN A 141 10.68 19.67 14.03
C ASN A 141 11.98 18.86 14.00
N ASN A 142 11.91 17.53 14.04
CA ASN A 142 13.09 16.69 14.05
C ASN A 142 13.80 16.69 12.70
N ILE A 143 13.08 16.69 11.58
CA ILE A 143 13.68 16.88 10.24
C ILE A 143 14.47 18.19 10.19
N LYS A 144 13.91 19.31 10.68
CA LYS A 144 14.64 20.59 10.74
C LYS A 144 15.88 20.50 11.61
N ARG A 145 15.75 20.00 12.85
CA ARG A 145 16.87 19.87 13.79
C ARG A 145 18.00 19.04 13.19
N SER A 146 17.65 17.92 12.59
CA SER A 146 18.57 16.95 11.99
C SER A 146 19.47 17.61 10.92
N ASN A 147 18.88 18.42 10.04
CA ASN A 147 19.64 19.16 9.01
C ASN A 147 20.67 20.14 9.58
N SER A 148 20.46 20.66 10.80
CA SER A 148 21.39 21.58 11.46
C SER A 148 22.61 20.90 12.08
N ILE A 149 22.54 19.60 12.38
CA ILE A 149 23.57 18.86 13.13
C ILE A 149 24.28 17.76 12.32
N LYS A 150 24.17 17.78 10.97
CA LYS A 150 24.71 16.76 10.03
C LYS A 150 24.21 15.33 10.25
N GLN A 151 23.22 15.13 11.11
CA GLN A 151 22.53 13.87 11.31
C GLN A 151 21.17 14.03 10.64
N LYS A 152 20.87 13.34 9.54
CA LYS A 152 19.66 13.63 8.75
C LYS A 152 18.59 12.58 9.02
N LEU A 153 17.49 12.97 9.67
CA LEU A 153 16.28 12.15 9.73
C LEU A 153 15.65 12.12 8.34
N VAL A 154 15.42 10.92 7.83
CA VAL A 154 14.70 10.69 6.58
C VAL A 154 13.39 9.97 6.91
N TRP A 155 12.27 10.62 6.62
CA TRP A 155 10.94 10.06 6.77
C TRP A 155 10.35 9.79 5.39
N LYS A 156 9.93 8.56 5.14
CA LYS A 156 9.37 8.14 3.86
C LYS A 156 7.99 7.51 4.07
N ASP A 157 6.97 8.16 3.53
CA ASP A 157 5.60 7.69 3.57
C ASP A 157 5.17 7.10 2.23
N ILE A 158 4.58 5.91 2.27
CA ILE A 158 3.90 5.32 1.11
C ILE A 158 2.46 4.96 1.45
N GLY A 159 1.55 5.28 0.55
CA GLY A 159 0.12 5.12 0.79
C GLY A 159 -0.71 5.11 -0.47
N ASP A 160 -2.02 5.06 -0.27
CA ASP A 160 -3.02 5.12 -1.33
C ASP A 160 -3.61 6.53 -1.47
N SER A 161 -4.65 6.67 -2.29
CA SER A 161 -5.39 7.93 -2.46
C SER A 161 -6.00 8.45 -1.15
N LEU A 162 -6.35 7.58 -0.20
CA LEU A 162 -6.94 7.94 1.09
C LEU A 162 -5.91 8.51 2.06
N ALA A 163 -4.61 8.28 1.84
CA ALA A 163 -3.52 8.86 2.61
C ALA A 163 -3.05 10.23 2.08
N LYS A 164 -3.45 10.63 0.86
CA LYS A 164 -2.94 11.82 0.17
C LYS A 164 -3.04 13.09 1.01
N GLU A 165 -4.21 13.41 1.55
CA GLU A 165 -4.40 14.63 2.35
C GLU A 165 -3.50 14.66 3.60
N ARG A 166 -3.38 13.52 4.30
CA ARG A 166 -2.54 13.41 5.50
C ARG A 166 -1.07 13.62 5.17
N PHE A 167 -0.58 12.97 4.12
CA PHE A 167 0.81 13.09 3.69
C PHE A 167 1.16 14.49 3.21
N LEU A 168 0.25 15.16 2.48
CA LEU A 168 0.44 16.54 2.05
C LEU A 168 0.41 17.52 3.22
N SER A 169 -0.41 17.27 4.24
CA SER A 169 -0.42 18.05 5.47
C SER A 169 0.93 18.01 6.19
N ILE A 170 1.51 16.81 6.38
CA ILE A 170 2.83 16.65 7.00
C ILE A 170 3.92 17.31 6.15
N LYS A 171 3.87 17.13 4.81
CA LYS A 171 4.81 17.79 3.88
C LYS A 171 4.76 19.30 4.00
N SER A 172 3.55 19.87 4.08
CA SER A 172 3.32 21.31 4.27
C SER A 172 3.89 21.80 5.60
N GLU A 173 3.68 21.06 6.69
CA GLU A 173 4.23 21.40 8.00
C GLU A 173 5.77 21.37 8.00
N CYS A 174 6.36 20.36 7.38
CA CYS A 174 7.81 20.29 7.17
C CYS A 174 8.34 21.49 6.36
N ALA A 175 7.63 21.88 5.29
CA ALA A 175 7.99 23.02 4.45
C ALA A 175 7.93 24.36 5.21
N LYS A 176 6.87 24.59 6.00
CA LYS A 176 6.72 25.78 6.85
C LYS A 176 7.87 25.90 7.84
N ILE A 177 8.17 24.83 8.57
CA ILE A 177 9.17 24.84 9.63
C ILE A 177 10.59 24.99 9.07
N ALA A 178 10.86 24.36 7.92
CA ALA A 178 12.14 24.44 7.21
C ALA A 178 12.34 25.77 6.44
N ASN A 179 11.29 26.60 6.31
CA ASN A 179 11.26 27.78 5.44
C ASN A 179 11.76 27.47 4.01
N LYS A 180 11.37 26.31 3.47
CA LYS A 180 11.74 25.80 2.15
C LYS A 180 10.53 25.16 1.48
N ALA A 181 10.39 25.34 0.17
CA ALA A 181 9.29 24.76 -0.60
C ALA A 181 9.34 23.21 -0.64
N ILE A 182 10.55 22.62 -0.58
CA ILE A 182 10.75 21.16 -0.63
C ILE A 182 11.61 20.73 0.57
N PRO A 183 11.03 20.03 1.57
CA PRO A 183 11.77 19.54 2.72
C PRO A 183 12.58 18.29 2.34
N GLU A 184 13.92 18.36 2.42
CA GLU A 184 14.81 17.27 1.98
C GLU A 184 14.76 15.99 2.84
N GLY A 185 14.07 16.02 3.99
CA GLY A 185 13.96 14.90 4.93
C GLY A 185 12.60 14.20 4.92
N TYR A 186 11.61 14.69 4.18
CA TYR A 186 10.28 14.09 4.09
C TYR A 186 9.95 13.73 2.65
N LYS A 187 9.69 12.45 2.38
CA LYS A 187 9.41 11.92 1.05
C LYS A 187 8.10 11.16 1.05
N ILE A 188 7.33 11.29 -0.03
CA ILE A 188 6.04 10.63 -0.17
C ILE A 188 5.94 9.95 -1.52
N LYS A 189 5.30 8.78 -1.55
CA LYS A 189 4.91 8.08 -2.77
C LYS A 189 3.51 7.50 -2.63
N PHE A 190 2.87 7.31 -3.77
CA PHE A 190 1.52 6.77 -3.85
C PHE A 190 1.48 5.54 -4.74
N ILE A 191 0.71 4.54 -4.35
CA ILE A 191 0.38 3.41 -5.21
C ILE A 191 -1.09 3.50 -5.60
N ALA A 192 -1.40 3.18 -6.85
CA ALA A 192 -2.76 2.91 -7.27
C ALA A 192 -3.09 1.51 -6.79
N HIS A 193 -3.89 1.39 -5.74
CA HIS A 193 -4.19 0.12 -5.12
C HIS A 193 -5.65 -0.01 -4.73
N ASP A 194 -6.24 -1.15 -5.08
CA ASP A 194 -7.63 -1.52 -4.77
C ASP A 194 -7.73 -2.65 -3.72
N GLU A 195 -6.61 -3.21 -3.26
CA GLU A 195 -6.58 -4.33 -2.31
C GLU A 195 -6.06 -3.91 -0.91
N PRO A 196 -6.32 -4.70 0.15
CA PRO A 196 -5.87 -4.34 1.50
C PRO A 196 -4.39 -4.71 1.73
N GLN A 197 -3.52 -3.72 1.97
CA GLN A 197 -2.11 -3.92 2.38
C GLN A 197 -1.91 -3.73 3.89
N ILE A 198 -1.15 -4.60 4.55
CA ILE A 198 -0.83 -4.45 5.98
C ILE A 198 -0.18 -3.08 6.25
N ASN A 199 -0.64 -2.38 7.29
CA ASN A 199 0.01 -1.15 7.74
C ASN A 199 1.08 -1.48 8.79
N PHE A 200 2.25 -0.91 8.58
CA PHE A 200 3.43 -1.03 9.41
C PHE A 200 4.36 0.19 9.23
N ILE A 201 5.26 0.36 10.19
CA ILE A 201 6.32 1.35 10.18
C ILE A 201 7.62 0.71 10.63
N ILE A 202 8.69 0.97 9.91
CA ILE A 202 10.04 0.53 10.26
C ILE A 202 10.80 1.73 10.79
N LEU A 203 11.40 1.57 11.97
CA LEU A 203 12.22 2.58 12.62
C LEU A 203 13.67 2.10 12.57
N GLU A 204 14.55 2.94 12.03
CA GLU A 204 15.99 2.71 12.00
C GLU A 204 16.66 3.78 12.86
N TYR A 205 17.37 3.33 13.89
CA TYR A 205 18.04 4.19 14.85
C TYR A 205 19.43 4.61 14.36
N LEU A 206 20.00 5.61 15.03
CA LEU A 206 21.32 6.16 14.70
C LEU A 206 22.45 5.15 14.87
N ASP A 207 22.35 4.29 15.88
CA ASP A 207 23.28 3.19 16.14
C ASP A 207 23.15 2.04 15.12
N GLY A 208 22.12 2.08 14.26
CA GLY A 208 21.85 1.09 13.23
C GLY A 208 20.89 -0.01 13.65
N GLU A 209 20.42 -0.01 14.91
CA GLU A 209 19.34 -0.90 15.34
C GLU A 209 18.06 -0.61 14.57
N LYS A 210 17.26 -1.65 14.35
CA LYS A 210 16.00 -1.54 13.60
C LYS A 210 14.89 -2.28 14.30
N GLU A 211 13.70 -1.74 14.15
CA GLU A 211 12.48 -2.39 14.63
C GLU A 211 11.31 -2.08 13.71
N VAL A 212 10.27 -2.88 13.84
CA VAL A 212 9.04 -2.72 13.09
C VAL A 212 7.85 -2.71 14.02
N LEU A 213 6.97 -1.73 13.84
CA LEU A 213 5.64 -1.69 14.44
C LEU A 213 4.63 -2.01 13.35
N PHE A 214 3.68 -2.89 13.61
CA PHE A 214 2.73 -3.36 12.60
C PHE A 214 1.35 -3.62 13.19
N ASN A 215 0.36 -3.81 12.31
CA ASN A 215 -1.03 -4.13 12.65
C ASN A 215 -1.77 -2.98 13.36
N TRP A 216 -1.60 -1.74 12.89
CA TRP A 216 -2.34 -0.57 13.39
C TRP A 216 -3.49 -0.12 12.49
N ASP A 217 -3.94 -1.00 11.58
CA ASP A 217 -5.06 -0.79 10.69
C ASP A 217 -6.41 -1.10 11.34
N PHE A 218 -7.41 -0.26 11.12
CA PHE A 218 -8.76 -0.41 11.71
C PHE A 218 -9.66 -1.41 10.96
N ARG A 219 -9.04 -2.37 10.23
CA ARG A 219 -9.69 -3.34 9.33
C ARG A 219 -10.41 -4.50 9.99
N SER A 220 -10.30 -4.63 11.30
CA SER A 220 -10.72 -5.84 12.01
C SER A 220 -12.23 -5.84 12.35
N ASN A 221 -13.13 -5.73 11.37
CA ASN A 221 -14.59 -5.81 11.57
C ASN A 221 -15.11 -4.98 12.76
N GLY A 222 -14.56 -3.78 12.92
CA GLY A 222 -14.92 -2.88 14.01
C GLY A 222 -14.29 -3.18 15.39
N GLN A 223 -13.25 -4.02 15.44
CA GLN A 223 -12.35 -4.11 16.59
C GLN A 223 -11.18 -3.12 16.45
N ASP A 224 -10.76 -2.55 17.56
CA ASP A 224 -9.58 -1.67 17.57
C ASP A 224 -8.31 -2.52 17.40
N PRO A 225 -7.39 -2.11 16.51
CA PRO A 225 -6.18 -2.86 16.26
C PRO A 225 -5.25 -2.91 17.46
N LEU A 226 -4.50 -4.00 17.55
CA LEU A 226 -3.45 -4.18 18.54
C LEU A 226 -2.10 -4.09 17.85
N VAL A 227 -1.38 -3.00 18.13
CA VAL A 227 -0.06 -2.74 17.56
C VAL A 227 0.98 -3.62 18.22
N MET A 228 1.76 -4.26 17.38
CA MET A 228 2.84 -5.17 17.73
C MET A 228 4.17 -4.56 17.34
N LEU A 229 5.19 -4.77 18.16
CA LEU A 229 6.57 -4.35 17.92
C LEU A 229 7.49 -5.56 17.88
N SER A 230 8.44 -5.56 16.95
CA SER A 230 9.53 -6.52 16.93
C SER A 230 10.87 -5.90 16.54
N LYS A 231 11.94 -6.37 17.19
CA LYS A 231 13.34 -6.07 16.90
C LYS A 231 14.09 -7.21 16.22
N GLU A 232 13.42 -8.34 15.96
CA GLU A 232 14.10 -9.49 15.36
C GLU A 232 14.47 -9.19 13.90
N SER A 233 15.72 -9.41 13.54
CA SER A 233 16.27 -9.05 12.23
C SER A 233 15.48 -9.64 11.06
N LYS A 234 15.07 -10.91 11.15
CA LYS A 234 14.29 -11.59 10.09
C LYS A 234 12.93 -10.95 9.82
N ILE A 235 12.29 -10.43 10.87
CA ILE A 235 10.96 -9.82 10.80
C ILE A 235 11.10 -8.43 10.20
N VAL A 236 12.06 -7.66 10.70
CA VAL A 236 12.40 -6.35 10.15
C VAL A 236 12.77 -6.47 8.67
N GLU A 237 13.57 -7.48 8.30
CA GLU A 237 13.95 -7.73 6.90
C GLU A 237 12.74 -8.05 6.02
N MET A 238 11.81 -8.90 6.49
CA MET A 238 10.58 -9.22 5.77
C MET A 238 9.75 -7.95 5.47
N PHE A 239 9.53 -7.10 6.47
CA PHE A 239 8.81 -5.84 6.28
C PHE A 239 9.59 -4.84 5.42
N ALA A 240 10.92 -4.81 5.52
CA ALA A 240 11.76 -3.95 4.70
C ALA A 240 11.71 -4.33 3.22
N VAL A 241 11.71 -5.64 2.91
CA VAL A 241 11.51 -6.13 1.53
C VAL A 241 10.16 -5.70 1.00
N GLN A 242 9.09 -5.88 1.79
CA GLN A 242 7.75 -5.45 1.40
C GLN A 242 7.68 -3.94 1.17
N TYR A 243 8.25 -3.14 2.08
CA TYR A 243 8.31 -1.69 1.93
C TYR A 243 9.03 -1.28 0.65
N ASN A 244 10.20 -1.87 0.38
CA ASN A 244 10.98 -1.53 -0.81
C ASN A 244 10.22 -1.86 -2.10
N LEU A 245 9.52 -3.01 -2.15
CA LEU A 245 8.67 -3.35 -3.27
C LEU A 245 7.56 -2.31 -3.47
N LEU A 246 6.89 -1.88 -2.40
CA LEU A 246 5.88 -0.82 -2.46
C LEU A 246 6.53 0.48 -2.97
N TRP A 247 7.67 0.87 -2.39
CA TRP A 247 8.36 2.12 -2.69
C TRP A 247 8.85 2.20 -4.14
N GLU A 248 9.35 1.10 -4.70
CA GLU A 248 9.77 1.01 -6.10
C GLU A 248 8.60 1.16 -7.07
N ASN A 249 7.44 0.57 -6.73
CA ASN A 249 6.22 0.65 -7.54
C ASN A 249 5.42 1.94 -7.30
N GLY A 250 5.73 2.69 -6.25
CA GLY A 250 5.09 3.95 -5.92
C GLY A 250 5.48 5.09 -6.86
N VAL A 251 4.49 5.92 -7.20
CA VAL A 251 4.61 7.12 -8.02
C VAL A 251 4.72 8.35 -7.12
N GLU A 252 5.53 9.33 -7.52
CA GLU A 252 5.58 10.63 -6.83
C GLU A 252 4.31 11.45 -7.15
N ASP A 253 3.91 12.35 -6.24
CA ASP A 253 2.82 13.29 -6.49
C ASP A 253 3.30 14.42 -7.41
N TYR A 254 3.24 14.17 -8.72
CA TYR A 254 3.66 15.12 -9.76
C TYR A 254 2.70 16.31 -9.91
N ASP A 255 1.48 16.25 -9.37
CA ASP A 255 0.47 17.32 -9.46
C ASP A 255 0.88 18.62 -8.72
N ASN A 256 1.88 18.54 -7.83
CA ASN A 256 2.42 19.68 -7.09
C ASN A 256 3.76 20.21 -7.62
N ILE A 257 4.27 19.68 -8.75
CA ILE A 257 5.37 20.33 -9.46
C ILE A 257 4.76 21.49 -10.24
N ILE A 258 4.91 22.71 -9.70
CA ILE A 258 4.57 23.96 -10.37
C ILE A 258 5.07 23.88 -11.82
N THR A 259 4.17 23.66 -12.77
CA THR A 259 4.39 23.97 -14.16
C THR A 259 4.60 25.47 -14.21
N ARG A 260 5.86 25.90 -14.24
CA ARG A 260 6.20 27.21 -14.77
C ARG A 260 5.75 27.18 -16.23
N SER A 261 4.56 27.68 -16.52
CA SER A 261 4.21 28.10 -17.87
C SER A 261 5.25 29.11 -18.29
N THR A 262 6.17 28.68 -19.14
CA THR A 262 6.96 29.59 -19.95
C THR A 262 6.00 30.21 -20.96
N SER A 263 5.76 31.50 -20.75
CA SER A 263 5.37 32.58 -21.67
C SER A 263 4.73 32.22 -23.00
#